data_AF-A0A4S0NPI2-F1
#
_entry.id   AF-A0A4S0NPI2-F1
#
_cell.length_a   1.000
_cell.length_b   1.000
_cell.length_c   1.000
_cell.angle_alpha   90.00
_cell.angle_beta   90.00
_cell.angle_gamma   90.00
#
_symmetry.space_group_name_H-M   'P 1'
#
loop_
_entity.id
_entity.type
_entity.pdbx_description
1 polymer ?
#
loop_
_entity_poly.entity_id
_entity_poly.type
_entity_poly.pdbx_seq_one_letter_code
_entity_poly.pdbx_strand_id
1 'polypeptide(L)'
;MTNIFSRFVSSIFGGKRDVEDKAGSSSTVKAALPGTLQHLFIEPSGRDVTEALDGWKWIGLDGLEPAAVSAFGDIFFRAADGSVKHLDMIAGRLTQVSRTWSELETQLNDSGRQDDLLLASLVVAARRKGLVLDRGQCYDFKKPPVLGGGMEVDQMEKTFFVVKVHIAGQIHRQVKDLPPGTKINKVTMSDH
;
A
#
# COMPACT_ATOMS: atom_id res chain seq x y z
N MET A 1 25.86 24.84 56.48
CA MET A 1 26.52 26.16 56.59
C MET A 1 27.23 26.37 55.26
N THR A 2 26.90 27.30 54.37
CA THR A 2 26.26 28.62 54.48
C THR A 2 25.54 28.92 53.17
N ASN A 3 24.38 29.55 53.26
CA ASN A 3 23.52 29.99 52.16
C ASN A 3 23.64 31.52 52.07
N ILE A 4 23.82 32.12 50.89
CA ILE A 4 23.72 33.57 50.66
C ILE A 4 22.84 33.84 49.44
N PHE A 5 21.70 34.50 49.73
CA PHE A 5 20.78 35.23 48.85
C PHE A 5 21.51 36.41 48.14
N SER A 6 21.11 37.09 47.06
CA SER A 6 19.82 37.31 46.39
C SER A 6 20.05 38.15 45.09
N ARG A 7 19.29 37.82 44.04
CA ARG A 7 18.45 38.69 43.15
C ARG A 7 19.01 39.68 42.08
N PHE A 8 18.59 39.37 40.83
CA PHE A 8 17.98 40.18 39.74
C PHE A 8 18.81 41.29 39.04
N VAL A 9 18.80 41.47 37.71
CA VAL A 9 17.68 41.85 36.81
C VAL A 9 17.90 41.45 35.33
N SER A 10 16.81 40.96 34.70
CA SER A 10 16.34 40.95 33.28
C SER A 10 17.25 41.19 32.04
N SER A 11 17.13 40.22 31.11
CA SER A 11 16.71 40.30 29.68
C SER A 11 17.32 41.35 28.73
N ILE A 12 17.77 40.91 27.54
CA ILE A 12 17.22 41.28 26.21
C ILE A 12 18.06 40.66 25.06
N PHE A 13 17.35 39.86 24.23
CA PHE A 13 17.58 39.51 22.82
C PHE A 13 18.67 38.52 22.36
N GLY A 14 18.19 37.46 21.69
CA GLY A 14 18.66 37.14 20.34
C GLY A 14 19.43 35.82 20.19
N GLY A 15 18.73 34.73 19.85
CA GLY A 15 19.40 33.53 19.34
C GLY A 15 18.66 32.23 19.64
N LYS A 16 17.39 32.12 19.24
CA LYS A 16 16.72 30.83 19.17
C LYS A 16 17.38 30.06 18.02
N ARG A 17 18.18 29.05 18.35
CA ARG A 17 18.60 28.03 17.38
C ARG A 17 17.38 27.19 17.10
N ASP A 18 16.66 27.54 16.05
CA ASP A 18 15.67 26.66 15.46
C ASP A 18 16.43 25.49 14.83
N VAL A 19 16.43 24.35 15.53
CA VAL A 19 16.73 23.06 14.92
C VAL A 19 15.52 22.77 14.04
N GLU A 20 15.66 23.07 12.77
CA GLU A 20 14.72 22.74 11.71
C GLU A 20 14.72 21.21 11.56
N ASP A 21 13.81 20.56 12.30
CA ASP A 21 13.38 19.21 11.98
C ASP A 21 12.82 19.23 10.56
N LYS A 22 13.63 18.77 9.59
CA LYS A 22 13.14 18.46 8.26
C LYS A 22 12.18 17.27 8.37
N ALA A 23 10.91 17.58 8.60
CA ALA A 23 9.81 16.69 8.32
C ALA A 23 9.96 16.21 6.87
N GLY A 24 10.33 14.94 6.70
CA GLY A 24 10.23 14.28 5.41
C GLY A 24 8.80 14.47 4.90
N SER A 25 8.68 15.00 3.68
CA SER A 25 7.41 15.29 3.01
C SER A 25 6.39 14.16 3.24
N SER A 26 5.42 14.39 4.14
CA SER A 26 4.32 13.47 4.41
C SER A 26 3.25 13.62 3.33
N SER A 27 3.62 13.36 2.07
CA SER A 27 2.64 13.25 0.99
C SER A 27 1.97 11.87 1.07
N THR A 28 0.64 11.85 1.11
CA THR A 28 -0.16 10.62 0.99
C THR A 28 -0.24 10.20 -0.47
N VAL A 29 -0.17 8.90 -0.75
CA VAL A 29 -0.49 8.38 -2.07
C VAL A 29 -2.01 8.32 -2.19
N LYS A 30 -2.57 9.24 -2.96
CA LYS A 30 -4.02 9.40 -3.11
C LYS A 30 -4.39 9.29 -4.58
N ALA A 31 -5.34 8.41 -4.87
CA ALA A 31 -5.86 8.25 -6.21
C ALA A 31 -6.60 9.54 -6.64
N ALA A 32 -6.22 10.10 -7.78
CA ALA A 32 -6.95 11.20 -8.42
C ALA A 32 -8.18 10.66 -9.18
N LEU A 33 -9.06 9.93 -8.50
CA LEU A 33 -10.20 9.22 -9.10
C LEU A 33 -11.55 9.80 -8.66
N PRO A 34 -12.64 9.54 -9.42
CA PRO A 34 -13.99 9.96 -9.04
C PRO A 34 -14.40 9.52 -7.64
N GLY A 35 -15.20 10.36 -6.96
CA GLY A 35 -15.68 10.11 -5.59
C GLY A 35 -16.40 8.77 -5.41
N THR A 36 -17.08 8.29 -6.45
CA THR A 36 -17.79 7.01 -6.47
C THR A 36 -16.88 5.81 -6.25
N LEU A 37 -15.60 5.91 -6.64
CA LEU A 37 -14.62 4.82 -6.52
C LEU A 37 -13.82 4.89 -5.22
N GLN A 38 -13.93 5.95 -4.41
CA GLN A 38 -13.07 6.15 -3.23
C GLN A 38 -13.08 4.97 -2.26
N HIS A 39 -14.21 4.27 -2.12
CA HIS A 39 -14.33 3.11 -1.24
C HIS A 39 -13.54 1.87 -1.70
N LEU A 40 -13.04 1.86 -2.94
CA LEU A 40 -12.18 0.84 -3.53
C LEU A 40 -10.69 1.11 -3.35
N PHE A 41 -10.33 2.27 -2.78
CA PHE A 41 -8.95 2.70 -2.57
C PHE A 41 -8.69 3.03 -1.10
N ILE A 42 -7.42 2.99 -0.73
CA ILE A 42 -6.91 3.52 0.54
C ILE A 42 -5.87 4.61 0.26
N GLU A 43 -5.58 5.42 1.27
CA GLU A 43 -4.66 6.56 1.17
C GLU A 43 -3.49 6.41 2.15
N PRO A 44 -2.58 5.44 1.95
CA PRO A 44 -1.41 5.26 2.80
C PRO A 44 -0.43 6.44 2.63
N SER A 45 0.42 6.66 3.65
CA SER A 45 1.48 7.65 3.52
C SER A 45 2.55 7.19 2.53
N GLY A 46 3.30 8.11 1.91
CA GLY A 46 4.44 7.74 1.06
C GLY A 46 5.50 6.91 1.79
N ARG A 47 5.64 7.10 3.12
CA ARG A 47 6.49 6.27 3.98
C ARG A 47 5.97 4.83 4.04
N ASP A 48 4.69 4.65 4.34
CA ASP A 48 4.07 3.31 4.42
C ASP A 48 4.19 2.59 3.08
N VAL A 49 4.02 3.29 1.96
CA VAL A 49 4.20 2.72 0.61
C VAL A 49 5.65 2.30 0.36
N THR A 50 6.62 3.12 0.79
CA THR A 50 8.04 2.78 0.65
C THR A 50 8.39 1.53 1.45
N GLU A 51 7.97 1.47 2.71
CA GLU A 51 8.20 0.34 3.63
C GLU A 51 7.51 -0.95 3.14
N ALA A 52 6.27 -0.83 2.65
CA ALA A 52 5.52 -1.91 2.04
C ALA A 52 6.25 -2.52 0.83
N LEU A 53 6.85 -1.69 -0.02
CA LEU A 53 7.50 -2.11 -1.27
C LEU A 53 8.86 -2.77 -1.07
N ASP A 54 9.43 -2.78 0.13
CA ASP A 54 10.69 -3.47 0.41
C ASP A 54 10.61 -4.98 0.09
N GLY A 55 9.45 -5.60 0.30
CA GLY A 55 9.18 -6.99 -0.08
C GLY A 55 9.17 -7.25 -1.59
N TRP A 56 9.10 -6.20 -2.42
CA TRP A 56 8.91 -6.26 -3.87
C TRP A 56 10.09 -5.75 -4.69
N LYS A 57 11.22 -5.36 -4.07
CA LYS A 57 12.42 -4.85 -4.78
C LYS A 57 12.93 -5.75 -5.91
N TRP A 58 12.58 -7.03 -5.90
CA TRP A 58 12.97 -8.02 -6.89
C TRP A 58 12.19 -7.96 -8.21
N ILE A 59 11.07 -7.23 -8.29
CA ILE A 59 10.15 -7.27 -9.45
C ILE A 59 10.40 -6.16 -10.49
N GLY A 60 11.33 -5.26 -10.23
CA GLY A 60 11.70 -4.15 -11.14
C GLY A 60 10.79 -2.93 -11.00
N LEU A 61 10.92 -2.21 -9.88
CA LEU A 61 10.12 -1.01 -9.57
C LEU A 61 10.82 0.30 -9.95
N ASP A 62 12.01 0.24 -10.54
CA ASP A 62 12.82 1.42 -10.84
C ASP A 62 12.10 2.37 -11.81
N GLY A 63 12.09 3.67 -11.46
CA GLY A 63 11.45 4.71 -12.28
C GLY A 63 9.91 4.70 -12.25
N LEU A 64 9.29 3.93 -11.35
CA LEU A 64 7.84 3.90 -11.16
C LEU A 64 7.42 4.77 -9.96
N GLU A 65 6.49 5.69 -10.19
CA GLU A 65 5.92 6.55 -9.15
C GLU A 65 4.58 5.98 -8.65
N PRO A 66 4.43 5.62 -7.36
CA PRO A 66 3.15 5.18 -6.81
C PRO A 66 2.07 6.27 -6.91
N ALA A 67 0.92 5.94 -7.48
CA ALA A 67 -0.15 6.90 -7.76
C ALA A 67 -1.50 6.53 -7.10
N ALA A 68 -1.78 5.25 -6.87
CA ALA A 68 -2.96 4.81 -6.13
C ALA A 68 -2.74 3.44 -5.47
N VAL A 69 -3.51 3.19 -4.41
CA VAL A 69 -3.49 1.92 -3.68
C VAL A 69 -4.92 1.39 -3.50
N SER A 70 -5.21 0.19 -4.00
CA SER A 70 -6.54 -0.43 -3.87
C SER A 70 -6.83 -0.82 -2.42
N ALA A 71 -8.09 -1.10 -2.11
CA ALA A 71 -8.50 -1.60 -0.79
C ALA A 71 -7.90 -2.97 -0.45
N PHE A 72 -7.40 -3.71 -1.44
CA PHE A 72 -6.62 -4.95 -1.24
C PHE A 72 -5.11 -4.69 -1.18
N GLY A 73 -4.64 -3.45 -1.24
CA GLY A 73 -3.22 -3.10 -1.19
C GLY A 73 -2.48 -3.28 -2.51
N ASP A 74 -3.17 -3.47 -3.63
CA ASP A 74 -2.55 -3.41 -4.95
C ASP A 74 -2.11 -1.98 -5.24
N ILE A 75 -0.97 -1.81 -5.92
CA ILE A 75 -0.39 -0.49 -6.15
C ILE A 75 -0.36 -0.21 -7.64
N PHE A 76 -0.89 0.95 -8.02
CA PHE A 76 -0.84 1.47 -9.38
C PHE A 76 0.25 2.54 -9.46
N PHE A 77 1.10 2.44 -10.48
CA PHE A 77 2.24 3.31 -10.68
C PHE A 77 2.11 4.07 -11.99
N ARG A 78 2.63 5.29 -12.02
CA ARG A 78 2.94 6.01 -13.26
C ARG A 78 4.39 5.73 -13.64
N ALA A 79 4.60 5.26 -14.87
CA ALA A 79 5.92 5.14 -15.45
C ALA A 79 6.35 6.45 -16.13
N ALA A 80 7.65 6.60 -16.40
CA ALA A 80 8.20 7.78 -17.07
C ALA A 80 7.62 8.03 -18.48
N ASP A 81 7.15 6.98 -19.16
CA ASP A 81 6.48 7.08 -20.47
C ASP A 81 4.99 7.44 -20.37
N GLY A 82 4.48 7.66 -19.15
CA GLY A 82 3.07 7.94 -18.87
C GLY A 82 2.18 6.70 -18.74
N SER A 83 2.69 5.50 -19.03
CA SER A 83 1.94 4.26 -18.87
C SER A 83 1.63 3.96 -17.41
N VAL A 84 0.56 3.20 -17.17
CA VAL A 84 0.18 2.77 -15.83
C VAL A 84 0.56 1.32 -15.63
N LYS A 85 1.38 1.06 -14.60
CA LYS A 85 1.72 -0.29 -14.15
C LYS A 85 0.89 -0.65 -12.93
N HIS A 86 0.47 -1.91 -12.83
CA HIS A 86 -0.28 -2.46 -11.70
C HIS A 86 0.53 -3.58 -11.08
N LEU A 87 0.80 -3.45 -9.78
CA LEU A 87 1.38 -4.50 -8.97
C LEU A 87 0.25 -5.27 -8.29
N ASP A 88 -0.04 -6.44 -8.86
CA ASP A 88 -1.10 -7.36 -8.45
C ASP A 88 -0.62 -8.24 -7.30
N MET A 89 -1.27 -8.10 -6.16
CA MET A 89 -0.88 -8.79 -4.92
C MET A 89 -1.34 -10.25 -4.88
N ILE A 90 -2.32 -10.60 -5.71
CA ILE A 90 -2.84 -11.96 -5.83
C ILE A 90 -1.95 -12.76 -6.78
N ALA A 91 -1.65 -12.20 -7.95
CA ALA A 91 -0.88 -12.90 -8.98
C ALA A 91 0.64 -12.73 -8.85
N GLY A 92 1.11 -11.75 -8.08
CA GLY A 92 2.54 -11.51 -7.91
C GLY A 92 3.23 -10.92 -9.12
N ARG A 93 2.50 -10.09 -9.89
CA ARG A 93 2.97 -9.58 -11.18
C ARG A 93 2.90 -8.07 -11.25
N LEU A 94 3.86 -7.50 -11.96
CA LEU A 94 3.87 -6.10 -12.38
C LEU A 94 3.54 -6.04 -13.87
N THR A 95 2.37 -5.53 -14.22
CA THR A 95 1.89 -5.49 -15.61
C THR A 95 1.48 -4.10 -16.03
N GLN A 96 1.53 -3.80 -17.33
CA GLN A 96 0.93 -2.56 -17.85
C GLN A 96 -0.57 -2.77 -18.04
N VAL A 97 -1.37 -1.90 -17.43
CA VAL A 97 -2.86 -1.97 -17.50
C VAL A 97 -3.47 -0.87 -18.36
N SER A 98 -2.71 0.20 -18.62
CA SER A 98 -3.15 1.33 -19.42
C SER A 98 -1.96 2.10 -20.01
N ARG A 99 -2.16 2.83 -21.11
CA ARG A 99 -1.13 3.71 -21.70
C ARG A 99 -1.06 5.08 -21.02
N THR A 100 -2.14 5.48 -20.35
CA THR A 100 -2.21 6.75 -19.61
C THR A 100 -3.08 6.62 -18.36
N TRP A 101 -2.94 7.56 -17.43
CA TRP A 101 -3.79 7.62 -16.24
C TRP A 101 -5.28 7.85 -16.60
N SER A 102 -5.56 8.74 -17.56
CA SER A 102 -6.93 9.03 -18.02
C SER A 102 -7.61 7.83 -18.70
N GLU A 103 -6.83 6.99 -19.38
CA GLU A 103 -7.35 5.74 -19.93
C GLU A 103 -7.69 4.74 -18.80
N LEU A 104 -6.89 4.65 -17.72
CA LEU A 104 -7.25 3.84 -16.55
C LEU A 104 -8.57 4.34 -15.92
N GLU A 105 -8.72 5.65 -15.73
CA GLU A 105 -9.96 6.26 -15.25
C GLU A 105 -11.17 5.87 -16.10
N THR A 106 -11.01 5.92 -17.43
CA THR A 106 -12.06 5.53 -18.37
C THR A 106 -12.40 4.05 -18.26
N GLN A 107 -11.39 3.17 -18.13
CA GLN A 107 -11.60 1.74 -17.93
C GLN A 107 -12.35 1.45 -16.63
N LEU A 108 -12.08 2.20 -15.56
CA LEU A 108 -12.74 2.02 -14.26
C LEU A 108 -14.21 2.49 -14.24
N ASN A 109 -14.75 3.02 -15.34
CA ASN A 109 -16.20 3.20 -15.49
C ASN A 109 -16.93 1.87 -15.76
N ASP A 110 -16.22 0.81 -16.16
CA ASP A 110 -16.75 -0.53 -16.37
C ASP A 110 -16.63 -1.37 -15.10
N SER A 111 -17.72 -2.02 -14.68
CA SER A 111 -17.74 -2.84 -13.47
C SER A 111 -16.87 -4.10 -13.58
N GLY A 112 -16.74 -4.67 -14.79
CA GLY A 112 -15.85 -5.80 -15.03
C GLY A 112 -14.39 -5.42 -14.80
N ARG A 113 -13.96 -4.25 -15.30
CA ARG A 113 -12.62 -3.71 -15.04
C ARG A 113 -12.40 -3.37 -13.58
N GLN A 114 -13.42 -2.88 -12.86
CA GLN A 114 -13.33 -2.68 -11.41
C GLN A 114 -13.11 -4.01 -10.67
N ASP A 115 -13.78 -5.08 -11.09
CA ASP A 115 -13.58 -6.40 -10.50
C ASP A 115 -12.19 -6.98 -10.84
N ASP A 116 -11.79 -6.90 -12.11
CA ASP A 116 -10.49 -7.40 -12.59
C ASP A 116 -9.30 -6.73 -11.90
N LEU A 117 -9.36 -5.41 -11.69
CA LEU A 117 -8.23 -4.62 -11.19
C LEU A 117 -8.29 -4.31 -9.70
N LEU A 118 -9.48 -4.25 -9.11
CA LEU A 118 -9.69 -3.75 -7.74
C LEU A 118 -10.45 -4.74 -6.85
N LEU A 119 -10.88 -5.90 -7.39
CA LEU A 119 -11.73 -6.86 -6.69
C LEU A 119 -12.98 -6.19 -6.09
N ALA A 120 -13.60 -5.28 -6.84
CA ALA A 120 -14.63 -4.37 -6.33
C ALA A 120 -15.83 -5.09 -5.70
N SER A 121 -16.31 -6.17 -6.31
CA SER A 121 -17.38 -7.02 -5.79
C SER A 121 -17.04 -7.59 -4.39
N LEU A 122 -15.79 -7.98 -4.15
CA LEU A 122 -15.34 -8.44 -2.83
C LEU A 122 -15.27 -7.29 -1.82
N VAL A 123 -14.79 -6.11 -2.24
CA VAL A 123 -14.79 -4.90 -1.39
C VAL A 123 -16.22 -4.55 -0.96
N VAL A 124 -17.16 -4.52 -1.90
CA VAL A 124 -18.58 -4.22 -1.61
C VAL A 124 -19.17 -5.26 -0.67
N ALA A 125 -18.91 -6.54 -0.90
CA ALA A 125 -19.43 -7.61 -0.07
C ALA A 125 -18.84 -7.63 1.36
N ALA A 126 -17.54 -7.34 1.51
CA ALA A 126 -16.89 -7.19 2.80
C ALA A 126 -17.51 -6.06 3.62
N ARG A 127 -17.70 -4.88 3.00
CA ARG A 127 -18.35 -3.74 3.66
C ARG A 127 -19.79 -4.03 4.05
N ARG A 128 -20.55 -4.74 3.22
CA ARG A 128 -21.93 -5.19 3.54
C ARG A 128 -21.98 -6.12 4.75
N LYS A 129 -20.91 -6.89 5.01
CA LYS A 129 -20.77 -7.72 6.21
C LYS A 129 -20.20 -6.97 7.42
N GLY A 130 -20.00 -5.65 7.32
CA GLY A 130 -19.46 -4.83 8.40
C GLY A 130 -17.93 -4.88 8.54
N LEU A 131 -17.22 -5.53 7.60
CA LEU A 131 -15.76 -5.53 7.58
C LEU A 131 -15.27 -4.21 6.97
N VAL A 132 -15.29 -3.13 7.75
CA VAL A 132 -14.90 -1.77 7.29
C VAL A 132 -13.45 -1.49 7.68
N LEU A 133 -12.64 -1.03 6.72
CA LEU A 133 -11.23 -0.68 6.93
C LEU A 133 -11.06 0.53 7.85
N ASP A 134 -10.12 0.43 8.79
CA ASP A 134 -9.61 1.57 9.55
C ASP A 134 -8.42 2.21 8.82
N ARG A 135 -7.95 3.36 9.33
CA ARG A 135 -6.79 4.05 8.76
C ARG A 135 -5.55 3.12 8.77
N GLY A 136 -4.87 3.03 7.65
CA GLY A 136 -3.67 2.21 7.48
C GLY A 136 -3.96 0.71 7.29
N GLN A 137 -5.23 0.31 7.24
CA GLN A 137 -5.62 -1.07 6.94
C GLN A 137 -5.96 -1.28 5.48
N CYS A 138 -5.81 -2.51 5.03
CA CYS A 138 -6.33 -3.03 3.78
C CYS A 138 -7.00 -4.39 4.03
N TYR A 139 -7.69 -4.92 3.01
CA TYR A 139 -8.15 -6.29 3.02
C TYR A 139 -7.03 -7.24 2.62
N ASP A 140 -7.09 -8.44 3.17
CA ASP A 140 -6.31 -9.60 2.74
C ASP A 140 -7.17 -10.86 2.87
N PHE A 141 -6.63 -11.99 2.39
CA PHE A 141 -7.20 -13.31 2.62
C PHE A 141 -6.41 -14.03 3.73
N LYS A 142 -7.13 -14.63 4.69
CA LYS A 142 -6.58 -15.43 5.81
C LYS A 142 -5.50 -16.40 5.38
N LYS A 143 -5.63 -16.95 4.17
CA LYS A 143 -4.60 -17.71 3.48
C LYS A 143 -4.36 -17.07 2.11
N PRO A 144 -3.12 -16.69 1.77
CA PRO A 144 -2.81 -16.12 0.46
C PRO A 144 -3.26 -17.05 -0.69
N PRO A 145 -3.97 -16.54 -1.72
CA PRO A 145 -4.47 -17.37 -2.81
C PRO A 145 -3.38 -18.15 -3.55
N VAL A 146 -2.19 -17.57 -3.70
CA VAL A 146 -1.02 -18.23 -4.30
C VAL A 146 -0.58 -19.49 -3.53
N LEU A 147 -0.94 -19.61 -2.25
CA LEU A 147 -0.71 -20.80 -1.43
C LEU A 147 -1.92 -21.76 -1.42
N GLY A 148 -2.90 -21.55 -2.30
CA GLY A 148 -4.16 -22.29 -2.34
C GLY A 148 -5.14 -21.85 -1.26
N GLY A 149 -5.22 -20.55 -0.99
CA GLY A 149 -6.30 -19.93 -0.21
C GLY A 149 -7.53 -19.64 -1.06
N GLY A 150 -8.70 -19.59 -0.42
CA GLY A 150 -9.96 -19.21 -1.07
C GLY A 150 -10.06 -17.70 -1.29
N MET A 151 -10.78 -17.30 -2.35
CA MET A 151 -11.03 -15.90 -2.71
C MET A 151 -12.50 -15.54 -2.52
N GLU A 152 -13.05 -15.91 -1.37
CA GLU A 152 -14.40 -15.60 -0.96
C GLU A 152 -14.42 -14.70 0.28
N VAL A 153 -15.50 -13.95 0.47
CA VAL A 153 -15.64 -12.94 1.53
C VAL A 153 -15.42 -13.52 2.94
N ASP A 154 -15.76 -14.79 3.16
CA ASP A 154 -15.56 -15.43 4.47
C ASP A 154 -14.09 -15.76 4.78
N GLN A 155 -13.22 -15.73 3.76
CA GLN A 155 -11.77 -15.82 3.93
C GLN A 155 -11.11 -14.45 4.05
N MET A 156 -11.85 -13.37 3.89
CA MET A 156 -11.28 -12.03 4.00
C MET A 156 -11.07 -11.63 5.46
N GLU A 157 -10.05 -10.82 5.68
CA GLU A 157 -9.77 -10.15 6.95
C GLU A 157 -9.22 -8.74 6.71
N LYS A 158 -9.12 -7.97 7.79
CA LYS A 158 -8.42 -6.68 7.79
C LYS A 158 -7.03 -6.88 8.34
N THR A 159 -6.06 -6.21 7.75
CA THR A 159 -4.67 -6.20 8.24
C THR A 159 -4.03 -4.86 7.91
N PHE A 160 -2.84 -4.60 8.45
CA PHE A 160 -2.10 -3.39 8.13
C PHE A 160 -1.55 -3.46 6.70
N PHE A 161 -1.71 -2.37 5.95
CA PHE A 161 -1.26 -2.25 4.57
C PHE A 161 0.22 -2.62 4.41
N VAL A 162 1.08 -2.07 5.27
CA VAL A 162 2.53 -2.32 5.23
C VAL A 162 2.84 -3.81 5.39
N VAL A 163 2.26 -4.44 6.41
CA VAL A 163 2.44 -5.88 6.70
C VAL A 163 2.02 -6.73 5.52
N LYS A 164 0.81 -6.48 5.00
CA LYS A 164 0.22 -7.25 3.91
C LYS A 164 1.04 -7.18 2.64
N VAL A 165 1.40 -5.97 2.20
CA VAL A 165 2.12 -5.79 0.93
C VAL A 165 3.53 -6.37 1.06
N HIS A 166 4.21 -6.10 2.17
CA HIS A 166 5.55 -6.58 2.41
C HIS A 166 5.61 -8.13 2.42
N ILE A 167 4.71 -8.79 3.16
CA ILE A 167 4.63 -10.26 3.22
C ILE A 167 4.24 -10.86 1.86
N ALA A 168 3.28 -10.28 1.15
CA ALA A 168 2.90 -10.75 -0.19
C ALA A 168 4.11 -10.76 -1.15
N GLY A 169 4.94 -9.72 -1.10
CA GLY A 169 6.17 -9.64 -1.91
C GLY A 169 7.17 -10.74 -1.57
N GLN A 170 7.35 -11.06 -0.29
CA GLN A 170 8.23 -12.15 0.15
C GLN A 170 7.71 -13.53 -0.28
N ILE A 171 6.40 -13.75 -0.22
CA ILE A 171 5.76 -15.00 -0.65
C ILE A 171 5.94 -15.15 -2.16
N HIS A 172 5.58 -14.13 -2.94
CA HIS A 172 5.68 -14.17 -4.41
C HIS A 172 7.11 -14.37 -4.88
N ARG A 173 8.10 -13.78 -4.21
CA ARG A 173 9.52 -14.04 -4.48
C ARG A 173 9.90 -15.51 -4.35
N GLN A 174 9.35 -16.21 -3.37
CA GLN A 174 9.67 -17.63 -3.10
C GLN A 174 9.00 -18.58 -4.10
N VAL A 175 7.87 -18.19 -4.70
CA VAL A 175 7.05 -19.09 -5.51
C VAL A 175 7.11 -18.80 -7.02
N LYS A 176 7.65 -17.64 -7.43
CA LYS A 176 7.66 -17.18 -8.83
C LYS A 176 8.32 -18.15 -9.83
N ASP A 177 9.28 -18.97 -9.39
CA ASP A 177 10.03 -19.90 -10.23
C ASP A 177 9.54 -21.36 -10.09
N LEU A 178 8.47 -21.59 -9.32
CA LEU A 178 7.93 -22.93 -9.13
C LEU A 178 7.04 -23.33 -10.32
N PRO A 179 7.10 -24.61 -10.77
CA PRO A 179 6.18 -25.11 -11.78
C PRO A 179 4.72 -24.98 -11.32
N PRO A 180 3.78 -24.73 -12.25
CA PRO A 180 2.35 -24.76 -11.94
C PRO A 180 1.94 -26.06 -11.26
N GLY A 181 1.11 -25.97 -10.21
CA GLY A 181 0.63 -27.14 -9.45
C GLY A 181 1.58 -27.63 -8.35
N THR A 182 2.72 -26.95 -8.12
CA THR A 182 3.61 -27.27 -7.00
C THR A 182 2.90 -27.07 -5.66
N LYS A 183 2.89 -28.11 -4.80
CA LYS A 183 2.37 -28.00 -3.44
C LYS A 183 3.36 -27.22 -2.57
N ILE A 184 2.90 -26.11 -2.00
CA ILE A 184 3.71 -25.26 -1.12
C ILE A 184 3.43 -25.66 0.33
N ASN A 185 4.41 -26.30 0.97
CA ASN A 185 4.29 -26.81 2.34
C ASN A 185 4.87 -25.86 3.40
N LYS A 186 5.75 -24.93 3.00
CA LYS A 186 6.43 -23.99 3.90
C LYS A 186 6.79 -22.70 3.15
N VAL A 187 6.60 -21.56 3.80
CA VAL A 187 7.11 -20.25 3.40
C VAL A 187 7.91 -19.67 4.58
N THR A 188 8.96 -18.92 4.29
CA THR A 188 9.78 -18.25 5.31
C THR A 188 9.57 -16.75 5.23
N MET A 189 9.37 -16.08 6.36
CA MET A 189 9.26 -14.62 6.43
C MET A 189 10.54 -14.04 7.04
N SER A 190 10.94 -12.87 6.57
CA SER A 190 12.09 -12.09 7.06
C SER A 190 11.61 -10.74 7.58
N ASP A 191 12.24 -10.23 8.64
CA ASP A 191 11.85 -8.97 9.30
C ASP A 191 12.58 -7.72 8.76
N HIS A 192 13.18 -7.80 7.58
CA HIS A 192 14.12 -6.77 7.07
C HIS A 192 13.47 -5.43 6.76
#